data_AF-A0A1G7DFI1-F1
#
_entry.id   AF-A0A1G7DFI1-F1
#
_cell.length_a   1.000
_cell.length_b   1.000
_cell.length_c   1.000
_cell.angle_alpha   90.00
_cell.angle_beta   90.00
_cell.angle_gamma   90.00
#
_symmetry.space_group_name_H-M   'P 1'
#
loop_
_entity.id
_entity.type
_entity.pdbx_description
1 polymer ?
#
loop_
_entity_poly.entity_id
_entity_poly.type
_entity_poly.pdbx_seq_one_letter_code
_entity_poly.pdbx_strand_id
1 'polypeptide(L)'
;MRLLKLNLLVLFVLLMATSCQKDESFTSEEANYSIDLNLANENDWDLANEILVLVNEHRATLGLTPIEKDPQFASAYAVDHSNYMIEQNRINHDNFGVRVKALKDNGAETVAENVAYGYNTAEDVVNAWLNSEGHRGIIEGRYTHSGFGVIRTDKNTYYFTQLFYRK
;
A
#
# COMPACT_ATOMS: atom_id res chain seq x y z
N MET A 1 15.80 28.55 80.83
CA MET A 1 16.53 29.78 80.47
C MET A 1 17.96 29.43 80.10
N ARG A 2 18.30 29.47 78.81
CA ARG A 2 19.55 30.05 78.26
C ARG A 2 19.52 29.95 76.74
N LEU A 3 19.53 31.13 76.13
CA LEU A 3 19.67 31.40 74.70
C LEU A 3 21.15 31.28 74.26
N LEU A 4 21.36 31.43 72.94
CA LEU A 4 22.61 31.73 72.19
C LEU A 4 23.32 30.48 71.62
N LYS A 5 23.68 30.37 70.32
CA LYS A 5 23.78 31.36 69.22
C LYS A 5 23.61 30.68 67.85
N LEU A 6 23.07 31.48 66.94
CA LEU A 6 22.86 31.30 65.51
C LEU A 6 24.21 31.19 64.76
N ASN A 7 24.38 30.17 63.91
CA ASN A 7 25.33 30.20 62.81
C ASN A 7 24.53 30.15 61.51
N LEU A 8 24.62 31.26 60.78
CA LEU A 8 24.00 31.51 59.49
C LEU A 8 24.80 30.76 58.42
N LEU A 9 24.22 29.74 57.79
CA LEU A 9 24.67 29.24 56.50
C LEU A 9 23.49 29.33 55.53
N VAL A 10 23.52 30.36 54.69
CA VAL A 10 22.57 30.59 53.62
C VAL A 10 22.83 29.52 52.55
N LEU A 11 21.88 28.60 52.36
CA LEU A 11 21.85 27.71 51.21
C LEU A 11 20.70 28.13 50.31
N PHE A 12 21.04 28.79 49.20
CA PHE A 12 20.14 29.13 48.11
C PHE A 12 19.69 27.83 47.44
N VAL A 13 18.43 27.43 47.62
CA VAL A 13 17.81 26.36 46.83
C VAL A 13 16.73 26.99 45.96
N LEU A 14 17.10 27.22 44.70
CA LEU A 14 16.23 27.68 43.63
C LEU A 14 15.37 26.47 43.18
N LEU A 15 14.17 26.34 43.73
CA LEU A 15 13.17 25.38 43.25
C LEU A 15 12.53 25.93 41.97
N MET A 16 13.11 25.58 40.82
CA MET A 16 12.44 25.72 39.53
C MET A 16 11.33 24.65 39.45
N ALA A 17 10.08 25.10 39.38
CA ALA A 17 8.94 24.24 39.10
C ALA A 17 8.98 23.80 37.63
N THR A 18 9.34 22.55 37.37
CA THR A 18 9.21 21.95 36.04
C THR A 18 7.81 21.36 35.90
N SER A 19 6.91 22.13 35.30
CA SER A 19 5.63 21.67 34.78
C SER A 19 5.88 20.73 33.59
N CYS A 20 5.75 19.42 33.78
CA CYS A 20 5.73 18.46 32.68
C CYS A 20 4.33 18.43 32.07
N GLN A 21 4.07 19.32 31.12
CA GLN A 21 2.99 19.16 30.15
C GLN A 21 3.55 18.31 29.01
N LYS A 22 3.21 17.02 28.98
CA LYS A 22 3.59 16.13 27.90
C LYS A 22 2.50 16.16 26.83
N ASP A 23 2.40 17.29 26.15
CA ASP A 23 1.74 17.36 24.84
C ASP A 23 2.79 16.94 23.81
N GLU A 24 2.84 15.64 23.52
CA GLU A 24 3.38 15.19 22.23
C GLU A 24 2.19 14.82 21.36
N SER A 25 1.61 15.85 20.77
CA SER A 25 0.97 15.72 19.48
C SER A 25 1.98 15.04 18.55
N PHE A 26 1.71 13.79 18.19
CA PHE A 26 2.27 13.22 16.97
C PHE A 26 1.82 14.13 15.84
N THR A 27 2.68 15.06 15.45
CA THR A 27 2.63 15.67 14.14
C THR A 27 2.85 14.52 13.18
N SER A 28 1.75 14.01 12.61
CA SER A 28 1.83 13.27 11.37
C SER A 28 2.50 14.20 10.38
N GLU A 29 3.81 14.04 10.21
CA GLU A 29 4.44 14.44 8.97
C GLU A 29 3.69 13.66 7.91
N GLU A 30 2.73 14.31 7.26
CA GLU A 30 2.24 13.92 5.96
C GLU A 30 3.46 14.01 5.03
N ALA A 31 4.30 12.97 5.07
CA ALA A 31 5.30 12.74 4.07
C ALA A 31 4.54 12.71 2.76
N ASN A 32 4.72 13.75 1.97
CA ASN A 32 4.19 13.88 0.63
C ASN A 32 4.79 12.73 -0.19
N TYR A 33 4.12 11.57 -0.16
CA TYR A 33 4.55 10.36 -0.86
C TYR A 33 4.38 10.61 -2.35
N SER A 34 5.44 11.14 -2.98
CA SER A 34 5.51 11.28 -4.43
C SER A 34 6.06 9.98 -5.01
N ILE A 35 5.23 9.27 -5.77
CA ILE A 35 5.64 8.09 -6.53
C ILE A 35 6.36 8.52 -7.83
N ASP A 36 7.41 7.81 -8.23
CA ASP A 36 7.96 7.94 -9.59
C ASP A 36 7.05 7.17 -10.57
N LEU A 37 6.37 7.91 -11.45
CA LEU A 37 5.46 7.32 -12.44
C LEU A 37 6.18 6.44 -13.47
N ASN A 38 7.51 6.57 -13.61
CA ASN A 38 8.28 5.72 -14.50
C ASN A 38 8.42 4.29 -13.98
N LEU A 39 8.13 4.02 -12.70
CA LEU A 39 8.10 2.65 -12.15
C LEU A 39 7.13 1.76 -12.94
N ALA A 40 6.04 2.31 -13.48
CA ALA A 40 5.13 1.55 -14.33
C ALA A 40 5.80 0.92 -15.56
N ASN A 41 6.97 1.39 -15.99
CA ASN A 41 7.73 0.80 -17.09
C ASN A 41 8.50 -0.47 -16.70
N GLU A 42 8.70 -0.74 -15.40
CA GLU A 42 9.31 -1.98 -14.91
C GLU A 42 8.33 -3.15 -14.92
N ASN A 43 7.03 -2.87 -15.02
CA ASN A 43 5.99 -3.87 -15.07
C ASN A 43 6.13 -4.78 -16.30
N ASP A 44 6.00 -6.09 -16.09
CA ASP A 44 5.80 -7.04 -17.19
C ASP A 44 4.42 -6.81 -17.82
N TRP A 45 4.40 -6.00 -18.88
CA TRP A 45 3.16 -5.60 -19.53
C TRP A 45 2.53 -6.70 -20.37
N ASP A 46 3.31 -7.66 -20.87
CA ASP A 46 2.76 -8.78 -21.63
C ASP A 46 1.92 -9.65 -20.69
N LEU A 47 2.51 -10.07 -19.56
CA LEU A 47 1.80 -10.87 -18.56
C LEU A 47 0.65 -10.10 -17.90
N ALA A 48 0.82 -8.80 -17.61
CA ALA A 48 -0.26 -7.98 -17.04
C ALA A 48 -1.45 -7.82 -18.00
N ASN A 49 -1.21 -7.70 -19.31
CA ASN A 49 -2.29 -7.60 -20.30
C ASN A 49 -3.06 -8.92 -20.41
N GLU A 50 -2.37 -10.07 -20.39
CA GLU A 50 -3.00 -11.39 -20.37
C GLU A 50 -3.87 -11.57 -19.12
N ILE A 51 -3.36 -11.16 -17.94
CA ILE A 51 -4.15 -11.17 -16.69
C ILE A 51 -5.42 -10.33 -16.84
N LEU A 52 -5.33 -9.11 -17.39
CA LEU A 52 -6.49 -8.24 -17.58
C LEU A 52 -7.52 -8.86 -18.52
N VAL A 53 -7.08 -9.53 -19.60
CA VAL A 53 -7.97 -10.24 -20.52
C VAL A 53 -8.75 -11.31 -19.77
N LEU A 54 -8.08 -12.21 -19.05
CA LEU A 54 -8.72 -13.32 -18.33
C LEU A 54 -9.65 -12.81 -17.22
N VAL A 55 -9.25 -11.75 -16.50
CA VAL A 55 -10.11 -11.07 -15.51
C VAL A 55 -11.37 -10.53 -16.17
N ASN A 56 -11.26 -9.88 -17.32
CA ASN A 56 -12.41 -9.33 -18.03
C ASN A 56 -13.29 -10.39 -18.69
N GLU A 57 -12.71 -11.51 -19.15
CA GLU A 57 -13.47 -12.67 -19.62
C GLU A 57 -14.33 -13.26 -18.50
N HIS A 58 -13.75 -13.48 -17.31
CA HIS A 58 -14.51 -13.92 -16.13
C HIS A 58 -15.63 -12.94 -15.80
N ARG A 59 -15.31 -11.64 -15.72
CA ARG A 59 -16.28 -10.57 -15.41
C ARG A 59 -17.42 -10.51 -16.43
N ALA A 60 -17.14 -10.76 -17.72
CA ALA A 60 -18.15 -10.79 -18.77
C ALA A 60 -19.17 -11.92 -18.56
N THR A 61 -18.76 -13.08 -18.01
CA THR A 61 -19.70 -14.17 -17.67
C THR A 61 -20.74 -13.77 -16.60
N LEU A 62 -20.41 -12.75 -15.81
CA LEU A 62 -21.28 -12.19 -14.76
C LEU A 62 -22.03 -10.93 -15.21
N GLY A 63 -21.85 -10.51 -16.47
CA GLY A 63 -22.43 -9.27 -16.99
C GLY A 63 -21.84 -7.99 -16.39
N LEU A 64 -20.63 -8.06 -15.82
CA LEU A 64 -19.93 -6.90 -15.28
C LEU A 64 -19.21 -6.12 -16.39
N THR A 65 -19.13 -4.80 -16.23
CA THR A 65 -18.38 -3.92 -17.13
C THR A 65 -16.89 -4.32 -17.14
N PRO A 66 -16.23 -4.36 -18.31
CA PRO A 66 -14.80 -4.61 -18.36
C PRO A 66 -14.02 -3.53 -17.58
N ILE A 67 -12.97 -3.96 -16.92
CA ILE A 67 -11.99 -3.10 -16.28
C ILE A 67 -11.08 -2.50 -17.35
N GLU A 68 -10.89 -1.18 -17.28
CA GLU A 68 -9.92 -0.44 -18.07
C GLU A 68 -8.54 -0.48 -17.42
N LYS A 69 -7.49 -0.56 -18.25
CA LYS A 69 -6.12 -0.52 -17.75
C LYS A 69 -5.74 0.91 -17.38
N ASP A 70 -5.19 1.11 -16.18
CA ASP A 70 -4.40 2.30 -15.84
C ASP A 70 -2.92 1.95 -16.07
N PRO A 71 -2.31 2.43 -17.17
CA PRO A 71 -0.96 2.04 -17.53
C PRO A 71 0.13 2.79 -16.74
N GLN A 72 -0.22 3.75 -15.88
CA GLN A 72 0.77 4.66 -15.30
C GLN A 72 0.57 4.89 -13.80
N PHE A 73 -0.51 5.55 -13.39
CA PHE A 73 -0.60 6.06 -12.03
C PHE A 73 -0.81 4.93 -11.02
N ALA A 74 -1.88 4.15 -11.15
CA ALA A 74 -2.09 2.98 -10.30
C ALA A 74 -0.98 1.92 -10.50
N SER A 75 -0.49 1.73 -11.73
CA SER A 75 0.59 0.78 -12.00
C SER A 75 1.91 1.14 -11.33
N ALA A 76 2.29 2.42 -11.23
CA ALA A 76 3.49 2.81 -10.51
C ALA A 76 3.43 2.40 -9.02
N TYR A 77 2.29 2.60 -8.38
CA TYR A 77 2.06 2.13 -7.00
C TYR A 77 2.03 0.61 -6.87
N ALA A 78 1.51 -0.10 -7.86
CA ALA A 78 1.47 -1.55 -7.86
C ALA A 78 2.88 -2.15 -8.06
N VAL A 79 3.69 -1.58 -8.95
CA VAL A 79 5.10 -1.95 -9.15
C VAL A 79 5.89 -1.72 -7.86
N ASP A 80 5.76 -0.53 -7.28
CA ASP A 80 6.41 -0.18 -6.01
C ASP A 80 6.10 -1.19 -4.90
N HIS A 81 4.83 -1.59 -4.75
CA HIS A 81 4.46 -2.61 -3.77
C HIS A 81 5.00 -4.01 -4.11
N SER A 82 5.04 -4.38 -5.39
CA SER A 82 5.65 -5.65 -5.80
C SER A 82 7.16 -5.68 -5.53
N ASN A 83 7.87 -4.58 -5.78
CA ASN A 83 9.27 -4.41 -5.40
C ASN A 83 9.45 -4.49 -3.87
N TYR A 84 8.58 -3.83 -3.10
CA TYR A 84 8.57 -3.93 -1.65
C TYR A 84 8.37 -5.38 -1.17
N MET A 85 7.42 -6.13 -1.72
CA MET A 85 7.22 -7.54 -1.37
C MET A 85 8.44 -8.41 -1.68
N ILE A 86 9.18 -8.11 -2.76
CA ILE A 86 10.46 -8.75 -3.09
C ILE A 86 11.49 -8.46 -2.01
N GLU A 87 11.66 -7.20 -1.62
CA GLU A 87 12.59 -6.80 -0.55
C GLU A 87 12.27 -7.46 0.80
N GLN A 88 10.98 -7.57 1.13
CA GLN A 88 10.53 -8.25 2.35
C GLN A 88 10.55 -9.77 2.24
N ASN A 89 10.76 -10.32 1.04
CA ASN A 89 10.71 -11.74 0.72
C ASN A 89 9.42 -12.42 1.23
N ARG A 90 8.29 -11.72 1.14
CA ARG A 90 6.95 -12.23 1.52
C ARG A 90 5.83 -11.45 0.84
N ILE A 91 4.73 -12.12 0.52
CA ILE A 91 3.48 -11.45 0.13
C ILE A 91 2.84 -10.76 1.33
N ASN A 92 2.31 -9.56 1.12
CA ASN A 92 1.64 -8.77 2.16
C ASN A 92 0.82 -7.63 1.54
N HIS A 93 0.03 -6.95 2.38
CA HIS A 93 -0.74 -5.74 2.04
C HIS A 93 -0.23 -4.52 2.81
N ASP A 94 1.04 -4.50 3.18
CA ASP A 94 1.61 -3.39 3.95
C ASP A 94 1.51 -2.09 3.15
N ASN A 95 1.35 -0.99 3.87
CA ASN A 95 1.19 0.35 3.30
C ASN A 95 0.01 0.49 2.32
N PHE A 96 -0.95 -0.45 2.29
CA PHE A 96 -2.11 -0.37 1.40
C PHE A 96 -2.89 0.94 1.56
N GLY A 97 -2.95 1.49 2.78
CA GLY A 97 -3.55 2.80 3.04
C GLY A 97 -2.92 3.96 2.25
N VAL A 98 -1.62 3.89 1.93
CA VAL A 98 -0.92 4.88 1.08
C VAL A 98 -1.45 4.80 -0.35
N ARG A 99 -1.54 3.59 -0.92
CA ARG A 99 -2.08 3.36 -2.27
C ARG A 99 -3.55 3.78 -2.37
N VAL A 100 -4.35 3.46 -1.35
CA VAL A 100 -5.76 3.90 -1.24
C VAL A 100 -5.83 5.43 -1.23
N LYS A 101 -5.05 6.10 -0.38
CA LYS A 101 -5.06 7.56 -0.29
C LYS A 101 -4.68 8.20 -1.64
N ALA A 102 -3.59 7.75 -2.25
CA ALA A 102 -3.13 8.28 -3.53
C ALA A 102 -4.16 8.15 -4.66
N LEU A 103 -4.82 7.00 -4.78
CA LEU A 103 -5.86 6.79 -5.80
C LEU A 103 -7.12 7.61 -5.50
N LYS A 104 -7.50 7.75 -4.23
CA LYS A 104 -8.64 8.59 -3.82
C LYS A 104 -8.39 10.08 -4.05
N ASP A 105 -7.17 10.55 -3.76
CA ASP A 105 -6.75 11.92 -4.04
C ASP A 105 -6.78 12.23 -5.55
N ASN A 106 -6.73 11.19 -6.40
CA ASN A 106 -6.89 11.28 -7.86
C ASN A 106 -8.30 10.85 -8.36
N GLY A 107 -9.31 10.92 -7.48
CA GLY A 107 -10.72 10.77 -7.84
C GLY A 107 -11.28 9.34 -7.79
N ALA A 108 -10.57 8.37 -7.23
CA ALA A 108 -11.17 7.06 -6.98
C ALA A 108 -12.17 7.11 -5.81
N GLU A 109 -13.32 6.45 -5.94
CA GLU A 109 -14.30 6.29 -4.86
C GLU A 109 -13.93 5.12 -3.93
N THR A 110 -13.54 3.99 -4.55
CA THR A 110 -13.23 2.73 -3.88
C THR A 110 -11.98 2.13 -4.47
N VAL A 111 -11.14 1.50 -3.64
CA VAL A 111 -9.88 0.88 -4.02
C VAL A 111 -9.76 -0.48 -3.34
N ALA A 112 -9.28 -1.50 -4.06
CA ALA A 112 -8.96 -2.83 -3.54
C ALA A 112 -7.68 -3.39 -4.17
N GLU A 113 -7.17 -4.48 -3.62
CA GLU A 113 -5.91 -5.07 -4.05
C GLU A 113 -5.95 -6.60 -3.98
N ASN A 114 -5.48 -7.23 -5.05
CA ASN A 114 -5.04 -8.62 -5.02
C ASN A 114 -3.52 -8.67 -5.10
N VAL A 115 -2.89 -9.55 -4.33
CA VAL A 115 -1.46 -9.87 -4.44
C VAL A 115 -1.25 -11.36 -4.68
N ALA A 116 -0.14 -11.73 -5.29
CA ALA A 116 0.27 -13.13 -5.46
C ALA A 116 1.79 -13.26 -5.59
N TYR A 117 2.28 -14.50 -5.45
CA TYR A 117 3.69 -14.86 -5.67
C TYR A 117 3.79 -16.27 -6.23
N GLY A 118 4.78 -16.51 -7.11
CA GLY A 118 5.22 -17.85 -7.50
C GLY A 118 4.48 -18.46 -8.70
N TYR A 119 3.59 -17.71 -9.35
CA TYR A 119 2.95 -18.08 -10.60
C TYR A 119 3.76 -17.57 -11.79
N ASN A 120 3.71 -18.30 -12.92
CA ASN A 120 4.50 -17.98 -14.11
C ASN A 120 3.64 -17.70 -15.36
N THR A 121 2.32 -17.89 -15.27
CA THR A 121 1.36 -17.64 -16.34
C THR A 121 0.18 -16.83 -15.83
N ALA A 122 -0.50 -16.12 -16.73
CA ALA A 122 -1.70 -15.37 -16.40
C ALA A 122 -2.83 -16.29 -15.95
N GLU A 123 -2.99 -17.45 -16.58
CA GLU A 123 -3.99 -18.45 -16.23
C GLU A 123 -3.81 -18.95 -14.80
N ASP A 124 -2.58 -19.28 -14.39
CA ASP A 124 -2.33 -19.83 -13.06
C ASP A 124 -2.66 -18.82 -11.95
N VAL A 125 -2.23 -17.56 -12.11
CA VAL A 125 -2.49 -16.53 -11.09
C VAL A 125 -3.97 -16.12 -11.05
N VAL A 126 -4.62 -15.97 -12.21
CA VAL A 126 -6.05 -15.63 -12.26
C VAL A 126 -6.90 -16.78 -11.70
N ASN A 127 -6.59 -18.03 -12.04
CA ASN A 127 -7.27 -19.19 -11.45
C ASN A 127 -7.07 -19.26 -9.93
N ALA A 128 -5.87 -18.95 -9.42
CA ALA A 128 -5.61 -18.91 -7.99
C ALA A 128 -6.44 -17.82 -7.29
N TRP A 129 -6.54 -16.62 -7.86
CA TRP A 129 -7.39 -15.56 -7.33
C TRP A 129 -8.89 -15.93 -7.38
N LEU A 130 -9.37 -16.49 -8.48
CA LEU A 130 -10.77 -16.92 -8.61
C LEU A 130 -11.14 -18.06 -7.63
N ASN A 131 -10.17 -18.89 -7.23
CA ASN A 131 -10.39 -19.95 -6.24
C ASN A 131 -10.32 -19.46 -4.77
N SER A 132 -9.91 -18.21 -4.53
CA SER A 132 -9.93 -17.57 -3.21
C SER A 132 -11.14 -16.67 -3.07
N GLU A 133 -11.99 -16.89 -2.07
CA GLU A 133 -13.22 -16.10 -1.88
C GLU A 133 -12.95 -14.59 -1.80
N GLY A 134 -11.92 -14.17 -1.07
CA GLY A 134 -11.56 -12.76 -0.94
C GLY A 134 -11.08 -12.14 -2.26
N HIS A 135 -10.16 -12.82 -2.97
CA HIS A 135 -9.61 -12.30 -4.23
C HIS A 135 -10.65 -12.33 -5.36
N ARG A 136 -11.47 -13.39 -5.42
CA ARG A 136 -12.61 -13.49 -6.35
C ARG A 136 -13.61 -12.37 -6.10
N GLY A 137 -13.96 -12.10 -4.83
CA GLY A 137 -14.87 -11.00 -4.48
C GLY A 137 -14.38 -9.63 -4.94
N ILE A 138 -13.06 -9.41 -4.99
CA ILE A 138 -12.46 -8.19 -5.56
C ILE A 138 -12.59 -8.19 -7.09
N ILE A 139 -12.24 -9.29 -7.77
CA ILE A 139 -12.36 -9.42 -9.23
C ILE A 139 -13.80 -9.21 -9.71
N GLU A 140 -14.79 -9.70 -8.95
CA GLU A 140 -16.22 -9.57 -9.24
C GLU A 140 -16.83 -8.26 -8.71
N GLY A 141 -16.02 -7.43 -8.06
CA GLY A 141 -16.43 -6.14 -7.52
C GLY A 141 -16.77 -5.11 -8.60
N ARG A 142 -17.46 -4.05 -8.18
CA ARG A 142 -17.83 -2.92 -9.05
C ARG A 142 -16.66 -1.95 -9.23
N TYR A 143 -15.60 -2.42 -9.87
CA TYR A 143 -14.43 -1.63 -10.27
C TYR A 143 -14.49 -1.31 -11.77
N THR A 144 -13.81 -0.23 -12.13
CA THR A 144 -13.79 0.31 -13.50
C THR A 144 -12.39 0.35 -14.09
N HIS A 145 -11.36 0.44 -13.25
CA HIS A 145 -9.98 0.58 -13.68
C HIS A 145 -9.07 -0.32 -12.84
N SER A 146 -7.92 -0.70 -13.39
CA SER A 146 -6.91 -1.48 -12.69
C SER A 146 -5.49 -1.09 -13.07
N GLY A 147 -4.63 -0.98 -12.05
CA GLY A 147 -3.16 -0.88 -12.18
C GLY A 147 -2.50 -2.21 -11.84
N PHE A 148 -1.30 -2.42 -12.37
CA PHE A 148 -0.56 -3.69 -12.33
C PHE A 148 0.90 -3.47 -11.95
N GLY A 149 1.39 -4.34 -11.07
CA GLY A 149 2.80 -4.49 -10.71
C GLY A 149 3.17 -5.96 -10.76
N VAL A 150 3.66 -6.40 -11.91
CA VAL A 150 4.09 -7.76 -12.20
C VAL A 150 5.60 -7.73 -12.36
N ILE A 151 6.31 -8.20 -11.34
CA ILE A 151 7.77 -8.09 -11.27
C ILE A 151 8.39 -9.47 -11.15
N ARG A 152 9.28 -9.78 -12.10
CA ARG A 152 10.05 -11.02 -12.14
C ARG A 152 11.26 -10.93 -11.23
N THR A 153 11.42 -11.91 -10.36
CA THR A 153 12.62 -12.09 -9.54
C THR A 153 13.73 -12.80 -10.32
N ASP A 154 14.97 -12.72 -9.82
CA ASP A 154 16.15 -13.42 -10.36
C ASP A 154 15.97 -14.94 -10.44
N LYS A 155 15.05 -15.50 -9.64
CA LYS A 155 14.73 -16.94 -9.61
C LYS A 155 13.68 -17.36 -10.64
N ASN A 156 13.33 -16.49 -11.59
CA ASN A 156 12.27 -16.73 -12.57
C ASN A 156 10.91 -17.02 -11.91
N THR A 157 10.60 -16.30 -10.83
CA THR A 157 9.28 -16.30 -10.18
C THR A 157 8.76 -14.88 -10.10
N TYR A 158 7.45 -14.68 -10.16
CA TYR A 158 6.86 -13.34 -10.17
C TYR A 158 6.22 -12.98 -8.83
N TYR A 159 6.27 -11.70 -8.48
CA TYR A 159 5.37 -11.05 -7.54
C TYR A 159 4.33 -10.24 -8.32
N PHE A 160 3.10 -10.28 -7.83
CA PHE A 160 1.95 -9.64 -8.47
C PHE A 160 1.28 -8.72 -7.47
N THR A 161 1.00 -7.49 -7.91
CA THR A 161 0.06 -6.58 -7.28
C THR A 161 -0.92 -6.12 -8.35
N GLN A 162 -2.21 -6.31 -8.12
CA GLN A 162 -3.27 -5.79 -8.96
C GLN A 162 -4.15 -4.85 -8.13
N LEU A 163 -4.06 -3.56 -8.42
CA LEU A 163 -4.89 -2.53 -7.79
C LEU A 163 -6.16 -2.33 -8.60
N PHE A 164 -7.31 -2.44 -7.95
CA PHE A 164 -8.61 -2.19 -8.56
C PHE A 164 -9.19 -0.90 -8.00
N TYR A 165 -9.81 -0.07 -8.85
CA TYR A 165 -10.51 1.11 -8.38
C TYR A 165 -11.73 1.50 -9.22
N ARG A 166 -12.65 2.24 -8.59
CA ARG A 166 -13.83 2.83 -9.23
C ARG A 166 -13.67 4.35 -9.30
N LYS A 167 -13.87 4.93 -10.48
CA LYS A 167 -14.11 6.36 -10.68
C LYS A 167 -15.59 6.67 -10.74
#